data_AF-W1Q456-F1
#
_entry.id   AF-W1Q456-F1
#
_cell.length_a   1.000
_cell.length_b   1.000
_cell.length_c   1.000
_cell.angle_alpha   90.00
_cell.angle_beta   90.00
_cell.angle_gamma   90.00
#
_symmetry.space_group_name_H-M   'P 1'
#
loop_
_entity.id
_entity.type
_entity.pdbx_description
1 polymer ?
#
loop_
_entity_poly.entity_id
_entity_poly.type
_entity_poly.pdbx_seq_one_letter_code
_entity_poly.pdbx_strand_id
1 'polypeptide(L)'
;MIERFFNWLMRNKMLIFLALVASMISLSGFNLWASGYDELTPITQLGEIKGQLPYKATLGKQGENLVVELKWNKFQNDKKVPVEKRTGFVGLFNAEKQDSGNQSVEEFLKASYSTYLSDLFRYQEPVAEDIKYVPTFGVSKYPEVKKMKINGSSVNKVIELTDEQGQNWYVWYFEWLELKKEGNTIEFAK
;
A
#
# COMPACT_ATOMS: atom_id res chain seq x y z
N MET A 1 12.11 11.10 -41.98
CA MET A 1 11.67 9.75 -41.54
C MET A 1 10.60 9.84 -40.45
N ILE A 2 10.80 10.71 -39.46
CA ILE A 2 9.84 11.00 -38.38
C ILE A 2 8.50 11.57 -38.88
N GLU A 3 8.50 12.49 -39.85
CA GLU A 3 7.25 13.09 -40.38
C GLU A 3 6.34 12.09 -41.08
N ARG A 4 6.91 11.10 -41.77
CA ARG A 4 6.13 10.02 -42.41
C ARG A 4 5.47 9.12 -41.37
N PHE A 5 6.14 8.89 -40.26
CA PHE A 5 5.61 8.13 -39.14
C PHE A 5 4.45 8.89 -38.47
N PHE A 6 4.60 10.19 -38.18
CA PHE A 6 3.53 11.01 -37.61
C PHE A 6 2.31 11.11 -38.54
N ASN A 7 2.51 11.30 -39.84
CA ASN A 7 1.41 11.35 -40.81
C ASN A 7 0.71 9.98 -40.97
N TRP A 8 1.45 8.88 -40.86
CA TRP A 8 0.88 7.53 -40.84
C TRP A 8 0.08 7.24 -39.56
N LEU A 9 0.58 7.70 -38.40
CA LEU A 9 -0.09 7.58 -37.11
C LEU A 9 -1.40 8.39 -37.08
N MET A 10 -1.36 9.64 -37.55
CA MET A 10 -2.53 10.55 -37.62
C MET A 10 -3.64 10.06 -38.56
N ARG A 11 -3.32 9.22 -39.55
CA ARG A 11 -4.32 8.56 -40.40
C ARG A 11 -5.04 7.40 -39.71
N ASN A 12 -4.42 6.77 -38.72
CA ASN A 12 -4.98 5.62 -38.01
C ASN A 12 -5.60 6.04 -36.69
N LYS A 13 -6.77 6.69 -36.76
CA LYS A 13 -7.52 7.18 -35.58
C LYS A 13 -7.79 6.10 -34.53
N MET A 14 -7.94 4.84 -34.94
CA MET A 14 -8.16 3.69 -34.06
C MET A 14 -6.90 3.34 -33.23
N LEU A 15 -5.71 3.48 -33.80
CA LEU A 15 -4.43 3.26 -33.11
C LEU A 15 -4.13 4.38 -32.11
N ILE A 16 -4.48 5.63 -32.43
CA ILE A 16 -4.39 6.75 -31.49
C ILE A 16 -5.34 6.53 -30.30
N PHE A 17 -6.56 6.05 -30.56
CA PHE A 17 -7.51 5.73 -29.51
C PHE A 17 -7.02 4.56 -28.63
N LEU A 18 -6.49 3.49 -29.22
CA LEU A 18 -5.88 2.38 -28.49
C LEU A 18 -4.65 2.81 -27.68
N ALA A 19 -3.81 3.71 -28.21
CA ALA A 19 -2.68 4.28 -27.47
C ALA A 19 -3.14 5.16 -26.30
N LEU A 20 -4.20 5.95 -26.47
CA LEU A 20 -4.81 6.73 -25.40
C LEU A 20 -5.45 5.84 -24.33
N VAL A 21 -6.20 4.82 -24.71
CA VAL A 21 -6.78 3.84 -23.79
C VAL A 21 -5.68 3.05 -23.06
N ALA A 22 -4.63 2.63 -23.76
CA ALA A 22 -3.47 1.98 -23.14
C ALA A 22 -2.72 2.92 -22.17
N SER A 23 -2.61 4.22 -22.49
CA SER A 23 -2.03 5.22 -21.58
C SER A 23 -2.90 5.43 -20.33
N MET A 24 -4.23 5.40 -20.47
CA MET A 24 -5.16 5.48 -19.34
C MET A 24 -5.11 4.21 -18.47
N ILE A 25 -4.93 3.03 -19.07
CA ILE A 25 -4.76 1.76 -18.35
C ILE A 25 -3.38 1.69 -17.67
N SER A 26 -2.34 2.34 -18.21
CA SER A 26 -1.04 2.44 -17.53
C SER A 26 -1.01 3.44 -16.36
N LEU A 27 -1.97 4.36 -16.30
CA LEU A 27 -2.11 5.35 -15.21
C LEU A 27 -2.91 4.81 -14.02
N SER A 28 -3.72 3.77 -14.18
CA SER A 28 -4.44 3.15 -13.05
C SER A 28 -3.57 2.22 -12.21
N GLY A 29 -2.42 1.76 -12.73
CA GLY A 29 -1.48 0.89 -12.03
C GLY A 29 -0.35 1.59 -11.24
N PHE A 30 -0.31 2.93 -11.22
CA PHE A 30 0.78 3.72 -10.62
C PHE A 30 0.34 4.67 -9.48
N ASN A 31 -0.94 4.65 -9.08
CA ASN A 31 -1.49 5.67 -8.15
C ASN A 31 -1.30 5.39 -6.66
N LEU A 32 -0.78 4.23 -6.25
CA LEU A 32 -0.58 3.93 -4.81
C LEU A 32 0.58 4.71 -4.20
N TRP A 33 1.52 5.16 -5.03
CA TRP A 33 2.76 5.85 -4.66
C TRP A 33 2.84 7.21 -5.35
N ALA A 34 1.84 8.04 -5.15
CA ALA A 34 2.02 9.45 -5.48
C ALA A 34 2.89 10.08 -4.38
N SER A 35 3.92 10.80 -4.78
CA SER A 35 4.56 11.87 -3.99
C SER A 35 3.59 13.04 -3.70
N GLY A 36 2.27 12.79 -3.69
CA GLY A 36 1.20 13.71 -3.34
C GLY A 36 1.10 13.88 -1.83
N TYR A 37 2.25 14.17 -1.22
CA TYR A 37 2.34 14.61 0.15
C TYR A 37 1.74 16.01 0.22
N ASP A 38 0.63 16.16 0.92
CA ASP A 38 0.29 17.46 1.47
C ASP A 38 1.10 17.63 2.77
N GLU A 39 2.31 18.19 2.64
CA GLU A 39 3.22 18.43 3.78
C GLU A 39 2.58 19.31 4.87
N LEU A 40 1.51 20.04 4.55
CA LEU A 40 0.81 20.93 5.48
C LEU A 40 -0.18 20.18 6.38
N THR A 41 -0.64 19.00 5.97
CA THR A 41 -1.56 18.20 6.80
C THR A 41 -0.78 17.49 7.92
N PRO A 42 -1.14 17.69 9.21
CA PRO A 42 -0.44 17.04 10.31
C PRO A 42 -0.63 15.53 10.28
N ILE A 43 0.41 14.81 10.72
CA ILE A 43 0.36 13.35 10.84
C ILE A 43 -0.17 12.99 12.24
N THR A 44 -1.32 12.36 12.29
CA THR A 44 -1.84 11.75 13.51
C THR A 44 -1.18 10.39 13.70
N GLN A 45 -0.37 10.24 14.75
CA GLN A 45 0.28 8.97 15.07
C GLN A 45 -0.76 7.92 15.47
N LEU A 46 -0.77 6.79 14.78
CA LEU A 46 -1.69 5.68 15.04
C LEU A 46 -1.07 4.63 15.96
N GLY A 47 0.24 4.44 15.84
CA GLY A 47 0.98 3.53 16.70
C GLY A 47 2.29 3.09 16.08
N GLU A 48 3.02 2.27 16.84
CA GLU A 48 4.25 1.66 16.41
C GLU A 48 4.03 0.17 16.15
N ILE A 49 4.65 -0.35 15.09
CA ILE A 49 4.76 -1.79 14.87
C ILE A 49 5.83 -2.28 15.83
N LYS A 50 5.39 -2.87 16.94
CA LYS A 50 6.25 -3.45 17.97
C LYS A 50 6.55 -4.89 17.59
N GLY A 51 7.77 -5.35 17.86
CA GLY A 51 8.24 -6.68 17.48
C GLY A 51 9.75 -6.78 17.59
N GLN A 52 10.32 -7.92 17.20
CA GLN A 52 11.78 -8.10 17.12
C GLN A 52 12.36 -7.49 15.83
N LEU A 53 12.00 -6.24 15.53
CA LEU A 53 12.44 -5.55 14.31
C LEU A 53 13.83 -4.93 14.53
N PRO A 54 14.76 -5.02 13.56
CA PRO A 54 16.04 -4.32 13.62
C PRO A 54 15.91 -2.79 13.38
N TYR A 55 14.68 -2.28 13.31
CA TYR A 55 14.32 -0.91 13.01
C TYR A 55 13.05 -0.52 13.77
N LYS A 56 12.78 0.78 13.84
CA LYS A 56 11.52 1.33 14.34
C LYS A 56 10.59 1.57 13.17
N ALA A 57 9.36 1.05 13.24
CA ALA A 57 8.29 1.32 12.29
C ALA A 57 7.11 2.02 12.98
N THR A 58 6.73 3.19 12.46
CA THR A 58 5.58 3.96 12.94
C THR A 58 4.53 4.08 11.85
N LEU A 59 3.27 4.03 12.27
CA LEU A 59 2.09 4.20 11.42
C LEU A 59 1.42 5.51 11.80
N GLY A 60 1.11 6.32 10.79
CA GLY A 60 0.42 7.60 10.93
C GLY A 60 -0.72 7.74 9.93
N LYS A 61 -1.71 8.56 10.25
CA LYS A 61 -2.76 9.01 9.32
C LYS A 61 -2.48 10.45 8.93
N GLN A 62 -2.53 10.73 7.63
CA GLN A 62 -2.40 12.08 7.08
C GLN A 62 -3.50 12.30 6.05
N GLY A 63 -4.56 13.02 6.42
CA GLY A 63 -5.76 13.11 5.58
C GLY A 63 -6.35 11.71 5.33
N GLU A 64 -6.53 11.34 4.06
CA GLU A 64 -6.98 10.00 3.63
C GLU A 64 -5.84 8.99 3.49
N ASN A 65 -4.59 9.36 3.77
CA ASN A 65 -3.42 8.54 3.49
C ASN A 65 -2.92 7.84 4.76
N LEU A 66 -2.40 6.64 4.59
CA LEU A 66 -1.58 5.98 5.61
C LEU A 66 -0.12 6.36 5.38
N VAL A 67 0.56 6.83 6.41
CA VAL A 67 1.98 7.14 6.38
C VAL A 67 2.73 6.09 7.19
N VAL A 68 3.79 5.55 6.61
CA VAL A 68 4.70 4.62 7.29
C VAL A 68 6.07 5.24 7.36
N GLU A 69 6.62 5.33 8.56
CA GLU A 69 8.00 5.77 8.78
C GLU A 69 8.84 4.62 9.31
N LEU A 70 9.95 4.37 8.63
CA LEU A 70 10.94 3.37 9.00
C LEU A 70 12.21 4.10 9.41
N LYS A 71 12.71 3.83 10.62
CA LYS A 71 13.96 4.37 11.13
C LYS A 71 14.88 3.22 11.52
N TRP A 72 16.02 3.11 10.84
CA TRP A 72 17.01 2.06 11.08
C TRP A 72 18.42 2.64 11.05
N ASN A 73 19.41 1.78 11.27
CA ASN A 73 20.80 2.17 11.10
C ASN A 73 21.46 1.27 10.06
N LYS A 74 22.08 1.88 9.06
CA LYS A 74 22.91 1.19 8.07
C LYS A 74 24.37 1.26 8.51
N PHE A 75 25.11 0.18 8.30
CA PHE A 75 26.56 0.19 8.51
C PHE A 75 27.24 0.60 7.20
N GLN A 76 27.99 1.70 7.24
CA GLN A 76 28.81 2.19 6.13
C GLN A 76 30.22 2.47 6.65
N ASN A 77 31.23 1.78 6.11
CA ASN A 77 32.64 1.92 6.52
C ASN A 77 32.82 1.84 8.05
N ASP A 78 32.26 0.79 8.67
CA ASP A 78 32.25 0.53 10.12
C ASP A 78 31.58 1.63 10.98
N LYS A 79 30.90 2.59 10.35
CA LYS A 79 30.10 3.61 11.04
C LYS A 79 28.63 3.30 10.95
N LYS A 80 27.93 3.52 12.06
CA LYS A 80 26.48 3.42 12.17
C LYS A 80 25.86 4.72 11.65
N VAL A 81 25.18 4.66 10.51
CA VAL A 81 24.51 5.79 9.88
C VAL A 81 23.00 5.66 10.07
N PRO A 82 22.32 6.62 10.71
CA PRO A 82 20.87 6.59 10.84
C PRO A 82 20.21 6.82 9.48
N VAL A 83 19.21 6.01 9.16
CA VAL A 83 18.41 6.13 7.95
C VAL A 83 16.95 6.23 8.35
N GLU A 84 16.25 7.17 7.71
CA GLU A 84 14.82 7.38 7.86
C GLU A 84 14.17 7.33 6.48
N LYS A 85 13.14 6.50 6.33
CA LYS A 85 12.32 6.43 5.13
C LYS A 85 10.87 6.63 5.51
N ARG A 86 10.25 7.65 4.93
CA ARG A 86 8.81 7.92 5.06
C ARG A 86 8.13 7.58 3.75
N THR A 87 6.98 6.93 3.79
CA THR A 87 6.20 6.56 2.61
C THR A 87 4.71 6.73 2.88
N GLY A 88 4.03 7.45 1.98
CA GLY A 88 2.58 7.64 2.02
C GLY A 88 1.87 6.67 1.07
N PHE A 89 0.80 6.04 1.56
CA PHE A 89 -0.08 5.15 0.80
C PHE A 89 -1.42 5.84 0.62
N VAL A 90 -1.72 6.17 -0.63
CA VAL A 90 -2.78 7.13 -0.97
C VAL A 90 -4.17 6.52 -0.81
N GLY A 91 -5.07 7.26 -0.15
CA GLY A 91 -6.50 6.94 -0.09
C GLY A 91 -6.86 5.67 0.68
N LEU A 92 -5.98 5.19 1.57
CA LEU A 92 -6.28 4.03 2.40
C LEU A 92 -7.34 4.32 3.48
N PHE A 93 -7.55 5.58 3.86
CA PHE A 93 -8.64 6.03 4.72
C PHE A 93 -9.74 6.73 3.91
N ASN A 94 -10.15 6.13 2.80
CA ASN A 94 -11.26 6.62 1.97
C ASN A 94 -12.41 5.59 1.98
N ALA A 95 -13.53 5.96 2.59
CA ALA A 95 -14.65 5.04 2.83
C ALA A 95 -15.37 4.63 1.54
N GLU A 96 -15.43 5.53 0.56
CA GLU A 96 -16.04 5.32 -0.76
C GLU A 96 -15.24 4.31 -1.58
N LYS A 97 -13.90 4.43 -1.58
CA LYS A 97 -13.00 3.46 -2.23
C LYS A 97 -13.04 2.08 -1.59
N GLN A 98 -13.55 1.98 -0.37
CA GLN A 98 -13.68 0.73 0.37
C GLN A 98 -15.11 0.20 0.42
N ASP A 99 -16.02 0.67 -0.44
CA ASP A 99 -17.38 0.13 -0.47
C ASP A 99 -17.45 -1.25 -1.13
N SER A 100 -17.92 -2.25 -0.38
CA SER A 100 -18.17 -3.60 -0.87
C SER A 100 -19.35 -3.67 -1.85
N GLY A 101 -20.22 -2.64 -1.86
CA GLY A 101 -21.43 -2.64 -2.66
C GLY A 101 -22.26 -3.91 -2.41
N ASN A 102 -22.50 -4.69 -3.47
CA ASN A 102 -23.31 -5.92 -3.40
C ASN A 102 -22.50 -7.19 -3.09
N GLN A 103 -21.18 -7.11 -2.95
CA GLN A 103 -20.33 -8.27 -2.65
C GLN A 103 -20.30 -8.56 -1.15
N SER A 104 -20.00 -9.79 -0.76
CA SER A 104 -19.66 -10.06 0.63
C SER A 104 -18.37 -9.32 1.00
N VAL A 105 -18.24 -8.93 2.27
CA VAL A 105 -17.07 -8.21 2.77
C VAL A 105 -15.78 -9.00 2.53
N GLU A 106 -15.79 -10.32 2.73
CA GLU A 106 -14.62 -11.17 2.49
C GLU A 106 -14.20 -11.22 1.02
N GLU A 107 -15.15 -11.29 0.08
CA GLU A 107 -14.86 -11.27 -1.36
C GLU A 107 -14.29 -9.90 -1.77
N PHE A 108 -14.87 -8.82 -1.26
CA PHE A 108 -14.37 -7.47 -1.48
C PHE A 108 -12.93 -7.33 -0.98
N LEU A 109 -12.66 -7.75 0.27
CA LEU A 109 -11.31 -7.66 0.86
C LEU A 109 -10.30 -8.51 0.09
N LYS A 110 -10.66 -9.71 -0.38
CA LYS A 110 -9.79 -10.53 -1.24
C LYS A 110 -9.42 -9.81 -2.53
N ALA A 111 -10.42 -9.23 -3.20
CA ALA A 111 -10.20 -8.52 -4.46
C ALA A 111 -9.35 -7.25 -4.25
N SER A 112 -9.73 -6.42 -3.27
CA SER A 112 -9.05 -5.17 -2.95
C SER A 112 -7.58 -5.40 -2.55
N TYR A 113 -7.34 -6.37 -1.67
CA TYR A 113 -5.97 -6.63 -1.21
C TYR A 113 -5.11 -7.43 -2.17
N SER A 114 -5.67 -8.21 -3.10
CA SER A 114 -4.85 -8.92 -4.09
C SER A 114 -3.96 -7.94 -4.91
N THR A 115 -4.55 -6.84 -5.37
CA THR A 115 -3.83 -5.78 -6.07
C THR A 115 -2.87 -5.05 -5.12
N TYR A 116 -3.37 -4.63 -3.96
CA TYR A 116 -2.60 -3.86 -2.99
C TYR A 116 -1.35 -4.60 -2.47
N LEU A 117 -1.43 -5.91 -2.24
CA LEU A 117 -0.28 -6.70 -1.78
C LEU A 117 0.84 -6.78 -2.83
N SER A 118 0.50 -6.73 -4.12
CA SER A 118 1.50 -6.69 -5.19
C SER A 118 2.25 -5.35 -5.21
N ASP A 119 1.55 -4.25 -4.93
CA ASP A 119 2.16 -2.92 -4.79
C ASP A 119 2.97 -2.78 -3.50
N LEU A 120 2.51 -3.42 -2.43
CA LEU A 120 3.22 -3.48 -1.17
C LEU A 120 4.48 -4.36 -1.28
N PHE A 121 4.47 -5.42 -2.08
CA PHE A 121 5.70 -6.19 -2.39
C PHE A 121 6.77 -5.29 -3.03
N ARG A 122 6.39 -4.45 -4.01
CA ARG A 122 7.31 -3.46 -4.61
C ARG A 122 7.81 -2.41 -3.62
N TYR A 123 7.07 -2.17 -2.53
CA TYR A 123 7.53 -1.32 -1.43
C TYR A 123 8.62 -1.98 -0.60
N GLN A 124 8.44 -3.26 -0.33
CA GLN A 124 9.35 -4.04 0.48
C GLN A 124 10.67 -4.26 -0.24
N GLU A 125 10.67 -4.52 -1.54
CA GLU A 125 11.86 -4.86 -2.35
C GLU A 125 13.07 -3.91 -2.15
N PRO A 126 12.99 -2.58 -2.38
CA PRO A 126 14.14 -1.69 -2.24
C PRO A 126 14.55 -1.43 -0.79
N VAL A 127 13.69 -1.71 0.17
CA VAL A 127 13.98 -1.52 1.60
C VAL A 127 14.57 -2.81 2.20
N ALA A 128 14.19 -3.97 1.65
CA ALA A 128 14.70 -5.28 2.04
C ALA A 128 16.21 -5.42 1.84
N GLU A 129 16.79 -4.68 0.89
CA GLU A 129 18.25 -4.62 0.68
C GLU A 129 19.01 -4.14 1.93
N ASP A 130 18.39 -3.23 2.70
CA ASP A 130 18.99 -2.66 3.91
C ASP A 130 18.41 -3.25 5.21
N ILE A 131 17.11 -3.56 5.22
CA ILE A 131 16.42 -4.21 6.33
C ILE A 131 15.55 -5.35 5.79
N LYS A 132 16.07 -6.58 5.86
CA LYS A 132 15.50 -7.81 5.29
C LYS A 132 14.00 -8.02 5.51
N TYR A 133 13.44 -7.43 6.55
CA TYR A 133 12.03 -7.52 6.89
C TYR A 133 11.43 -6.13 6.88
N VAL A 134 10.47 -5.90 6.01
CA VAL A 134 9.71 -4.66 5.92
C VAL A 134 8.28 -5.03 6.28
N PRO A 135 7.58 -4.26 7.13
CA PRO A 135 6.30 -4.72 7.63
C PRO A 135 5.28 -4.76 6.48
N THR A 136 4.32 -5.68 6.60
CA THR A 136 3.12 -5.67 5.75
C THR A 136 2.01 -5.00 6.54
N PHE A 137 1.25 -4.11 5.95
CA PHE A 137 0.17 -3.40 6.64
C PHE A 137 -0.93 -3.05 5.65
N GLY A 138 -2.07 -2.60 6.16
CA GLY A 138 -3.13 -2.02 5.36
C GLY A 138 -4.21 -1.42 6.25
N VAL A 139 -5.24 -0.86 5.60
CA VAL A 139 -6.37 -0.23 6.29
C VAL A 139 -7.65 -0.80 5.73
N SER A 140 -8.61 -1.09 6.60
CA SER A 140 -9.96 -1.54 6.24
C SER A 140 -11.01 -0.75 7.01
N LYS A 141 -12.16 -0.49 6.42
CA LYS A 141 -13.36 -0.06 7.17
C LYS A 141 -14.14 -1.22 7.81
N TYR A 142 -13.73 -2.45 7.51
CA TYR A 142 -14.39 -3.69 7.91
C TYR A 142 -13.59 -4.47 8.97
N PRO A 143 -14.22 -4.89 10.08
CA PRO A 143 -13.55 -5.63 11.16
C PRO A 143 -13.08 -7.03 10.76
N GLU A 144 -13.55 -7.59 9.65
CA GLU A 144 -13.25 -8.93 9.14
C GLU A 144 -11.74 -9.14 8.94
N VAL A 145 -10.97 -8.06 8.73
CA VAL A 145 -9.50 -8.12 8.69
C VAL A 145 -8.87 -8.69 9.96
N LYS A 146 -9.56 -8.67 11.11
CA LYS A 146 -9.12 -9.34 12.35
C LYS A 146 -9.02 -10.86 12.20
N LYS A 147 -9.80 -11.44 11.29
CA LYS A 147 -9.80 -12.88 10.98
C LYS A 147 -8.97 -13.22 9.74
N MET A 148 -8.38 -12.21 9.09
CA MET A 148 -7.67 -12.38 7.84
C MET A 148 -6.34 -13.11 8.05
N LYS A 149 -6.03 -13.98 7.09
CA LYS A 149 -4.73 -14.61 6.91
C LYS A 149 -4.19 -14.28 5.53
N ILE A 150 -2.90 -13.97 5.47
CA ILE A 150 -2.19 -13.75 4.22
C ILE A 150 -1.06 -14.78 4.14
N ASN A 151 -1.00 -15.53 3.03
CA ASN A 151 -0.04 -16.62 2.85
C ASN A 151 -0.04 -17.63 4.04
N GLY A 152 -1.21 -17.88 4.62
CA GLY A 152 -1.39 -18.77 5.78
C GLY A 152 -1.10 -18.15 7.16
N SER A 153 -0.48 -16.96 7.21
CA SER A 153 -0.18 -16.25 8.45
C SER A 153 -1.35 -15.37 8.89
N SER A 154 -1.73 -15.43 10.16
CA SER A 154 -2.74 -14.53 10.74
C SER A 154 -2.17 -13.13 10.97
N VAL A 155 -3.01 -12.10 10.79
CA VAL A 155 -2.68 -10.71 11.13
C VAL A 155 -2.14 -10.62 12.57
N ASN A 156 -0.99 -9.96 12.77
CA ASN A 156 -0.36 -9.85 14.08
C ASN A 156 -1.17 -8.94 15.02
N LYS A 157 -1.57 -7.77 14.52
CA LYS A 157 -2.36 -6.80 15.29
C LYS A 157 -3.23 -5.94 14.38
N VAL A 158 -4.34 -5.50 14.95
CA VAL A 158 -5.23 -4.50 14.35
C VAL A 158 -5.34 -3.32 15.31
N ILE A 159 -5.07 -2.11 14.82
CA ILE A 159 -5.33 -0.86 15.50
C ILE A 159 -6.71 -0.38 15.07
N GLU A 160 -7.56 -0.11 16.05
CA GLU A 160 -8.93 0.36 15.83
C GLU A 160 -9.00 1.84 16.14
N LEU A 161 -9.62 2.60 15.23
CA LEU A 161 -9.84 4.03 15.42
C LEU A 161 -11.15 4.44 14.75
N THR A 162 -11.78 5.47 15.28
CA THR A 162 -12.94 6.11 14.68
C THR A 162 -12.50 7.50 14.24
N ASP A 163 -12.77 7.87 12.99
CA ASP A 163 -12.45 9.21 12.51
C ASP A 163 -13.51 10.25 12.90
N GLU A 164 -13.26 11.51 12.54
CA GLU A 164 -14.14 12.64 12.86
C GLU A 164 -15.55 12.52 12.24
N GLN A 165 -15.70 11.69 11.20
CA GLN A 165 -16.97 11.43 10.51
C GLN A 165 -17.72 10.24 11.14
N GLY A 166 -17.17 9.61 12.18
CA GLY A 166 -17.75 8.44 12.83
C GLY A 166 -17.44 7.12 12.12
N GLN A 167 -16.56 7.12 11.10
CA GLN A 167 -16.17 5.91 10.39
C GLN A 167 -15.13 5.14 11.19
N ASN A 168 -15.41 3.86 11.44
CA ASN A 168 -14.46 2.94 12.05
C ASN A 168 -13.44 2.45 11.04
N TRP A 169 -12.18 2.42 11.46
CA TRP A 169 -11.04 1.99 10.68
C TRP A 169 -10.24 0.94 11.44
N TYR A 170 -9.76 -0.05 10.71
CA TYR A 170 -9.00 -1.20 11.18
C TYR A 170 -7.66 -1.20 10.43
N VAL A 171 -6.63 -0.65 11.08
CA VAL A 171 -5.27 -0.64 10.55
C VAL A 171 -4.58 -1.93 10.97
N TRP A 172 -4.45 -2.86 10.04
CA TRP A 172 -3.86 -4.17 10.30
C TRP A 172 -2.39 -4.17 9.89
N TYR A 173 -1.58 -4.98 10.58
CA TYR A 173 -0.20 -5.21 10.18
C TYR A 173 0.31 -6.60 10.53
N PHE A 174 1.35 -6.99 9.80
CA PHE A 174 2.23 -8.10 10.07
C PHE A 174 3.63 -7.56 10.38
N GLU A 175 4.22 -8.05 11.46
CA GLU A 175 5.61 -7.74 11.80
C GLU A 175 6.53 -8.32 10.74
N TRP A 176 6.36 -9.61 10.45
CA TRP A 176 7.12 -10.36 9.45
C TRP A 176 6.17 -11.14 8.54
N LEU A 177 6.05 -10.69 7.30
CA LEU A 177 5.37 -11.42 6.26
C LEU A 177 6.08 -11.16 4.93
N GLU A 178 6.64 -12.21 4.35
CA GLU A 178 7.26 -12.15 3.04
C GLU A 178 6.15 -12.22 1.97
N LEU A 179 5.96 -11.10 1.29
CA LEU A 179 5.04 -11.02 0.16
C LEU A 179 5.70 -11.60 -1.09
N LYS A 180 4.87 -12.12 -1.98
CA LYS A 180 5.26 -12.52 -3.33
C LYS A 180 4.88 -11.41 -4.31
N LYS A 181 5.58 -11.31 -5.42
CA LYS A 181 5.20 -10.41 -6.53
C LYS A 181 3.77 -10.67 -7.00
N GLU A 182 3.39 -11.94 -7.11
CA GLU A 182 2.08 -12.42 -7.54
C GLU A 182 1.70 -13.67 -6.74
N GLY A 183 0.40 -13.98 -6.69
CA GLY A 183 -0.10 -15.20 -6.06
C GLY A 183 -0.07 -15.20 -4.53
N ASN A 184 -0.12 -14.03 -3.88
CA ASN A 184 -0.41 -13.96 -2.45
C ASN A 184 -1.84 -14.46 -2.20
N THR A 185 -2.02 -15.32 -1.21
CA THR A 185 -3.34 -15.88 -0.87
C THR A 185 -3.93 -15.15 0.32
N ILE A 186 -5.25 -14.91 0.27
CA ILE A 186 -6.01 -14.27 1.34
C ILE A 186 -7.14 -15.20 1.77
N GLU A 187 -7.16 -15.51 3.06
CA GLU A 187 -8.13 -16.41 3.68
C GLU A 187 -8.72 -15.75 4.92
N PHE A 188 -9.90 -16.19 5.34
CA PHE A 188 -10.53 -15.74 6.58
C PHE A 188 -10.76 -16.94 7.48
N ALA A 189 -10.33 -16.84 8.73
CA ALA A 189 -10.64 -17.83 9.74
C ALA A 189 -12.16 -17.86 9.97
N LYS A 190 -12.73 -19.07 10.05
CA LYS A 190 -14.14 -19.28 10.40
C LYS A 190 -14.40 -18.84 11.83
#